data_AF-A0A929PZL4-F1
#
_entry.id   AF-A0A929PZL4-F1
#
_cell.length_a   1.000
_cell.length_b   1.000
_cell.length_c   1.000
_cell.angle_alpha   90.00
_cell.angle_beta   90.00
_cell.angle_gamma   90.00
#
_symmetry.space_group_name_H-M   'P 1'
#
loop_
_entity.id
_entity.type
_entity.pdbx_description
1 polymer ?
#
loop_
_entity_poly.entity_id
_entity_poly.type
_entity_poly.pdbx_seq_one_letter_code
_entity_poly.pdbx_strand_id
1 'polypeptide(L)' 'MASSSHALHQFLLQKRQAVAKSLIAGGTSPIQASMETGFVNYSHFSKAFKDRYGFSPSLAIGKTQPKT' A
#
# COMPACT_ATOMS: atom_id res chain seq x y z
N MET A 1 -8.94 3.99 27.53
CA MET A 1 -9.97 3.54 26.56
C MET A 1 -9.53 3.97 25.17
N ALA A 2 -9.35 3.03 24.25
CA ALA A 2 -8.86 3.34 22.91
C ALA A 2 -9.95 4.08 22.12
N SER A 3 -9.66 5.30 21.65
CA SER A 3 -10.55 6.12 20.85
C SER A 3 -10.87 5.42 19.52
N SER A 4 -12.05 4.82 19.43
CA SER A 4 -12.53 3.93 18.35
C SER A 4 -12.38 4.48 16.93
N SER A 5 -12.28 5.81 16.77
CA SER A 5 -12.06 6.50 15.49
C SER A 5 -10.66 6.27 14.91
N HIS A 6 -9.62 6.24 15.75
CA HIS A 6 -8.26 5.99 15.28
C HIS A 6 -8.05 4.53 14.89
N ALA A 7 -8.60 3.59 15.67
CA ALA A 7 -8.49 2.16 15.38
C ALA A 7 -9.20 1.78 14.07
N LEU A 8 -10.39 2.33 13.80
CA LEU A 8 -11.11 2.11 12.55
C LEU A 8 -10.34 2.66 11.34
N HIS A 9 -9.82 3.88 11.43
CA HIS A 9 -9.02 4.47 10.37
C HIS A 9 -7.79 3.61 10.05
N GLN A 10 -7.07 3.15 11.07
CA GLN A 10 -5.92 2.25 10.89
C GLN A 10 -6.33 0.92 10.26
N PHE A 11 -7.45 0.34 10.68
CA PHE A 11 -7.97 -0.89 10.09
C PHE A 11 -8.30 -0.72 8.59
N LEU A 12 -8.93 0.39 8.20
CA LEU A 12 -9.21 0.71 6.81
C LEU A 12 -7.92 0.87 5.99
N LEU A 13 -6.92 1.58 6.52
CA LEU A 13 -5.61 1.70 5.87
C LEU A 13 -4.95 0.34 5.66
N GLN A 14 -5.02 -0.55 6.65
CA GLN A 14 -4.52 -1.91 6.52
C GLN A 14 -5.28 -2.68 5.43
N LYS A 15 -6.61 -2.60 5.36
CA LYS A 15 -7.36 -3.27 4.29
C LYS A 15 -6.94 -2.77 2.91
N ARG A 16 -6.81 -1.45 2.74
CA ARG A 16 -6.35 -0.83 1.49
C ARG A 16 -4.94 -1.28 1.10
N GLN A 17 -3.99 -1.30 2.04
CA GLN A 17 -2.63 -1.78 1.79
C GLN A 17 -2.56 -3.27 1.41
N ALA A 18 -3.50 -4.10 1.86
CA ALA A 18 -3.55 -5.52 1.48
C ALA A 18 -3.96 -5.69 0.01
N VAL A 19 -4.93 -4.89 -0.44
CA VAL A 19 -5.32 -4.83 -1.86
C VAL A 19 -4.17 -4.29 -2.71
N ALA A 20 -3.53 -3.20 -2.28
CA ALA A 20 -2.41 -2.59 -3.02
C ALA A 20 -1.24 -3.55 -3.19
N LYS A 21 -0.92 -4.34 -2.15
CA LYS A 21 0.11 -5.39 -2.25
C LYS A 21 -0.23 -6.43 -3.32
N SER A 22 -1.51 -6.81 -3.44
CA SER A 22 -1.98 -7.78 -4.43
C SER A 22 -1.89 -7.20 -5.85
N LEU A 23 -2.26 -5.93 -6.04
CA LEU A 23 -2.10 -5.22 -7.30
C LEU A 23 -0.63 -5.13 -7.72
N ILE A 24 0.27 -4.79 -6.78
CA ILE A 24 1.71 -4.71 -7.05
C ILE A 24 2.29 -6.08 -7.42
N ALA A 25 1.88 -7.14 -6.72
CA ALA A 25 2.26 -8.50 -7.08
C ALA A 25 1.75 -8.93 -8.46
N GLY A 26 0.64 -8.35 -8.92
CA GLY A 26 0.10 -8.50 -10.26
C GLY A 26 0.75 -7.62 -11.33
N GLY A 27 1.81 -6.85 -10.99
CA GLY A 27 2.52 -5.99 -11.94
C GLY A 27 2.05 -4.54 -11.98
N THR A 28 1.08 -4.15 -11.15
CA THR A 28 0.66 -2.75 -11.05
C THR A 28 1.75 -1.92 -10.39
N SER A 29 2.07 -0.74 -10.95
CA SER A 29 3.06 0.12 -10.30
C SER A 29 2.59 0.55 -8.89
N PRO A 30 3.47 0.66 -7.89
CA PRO A 30 3.12 1.10 -6.54
C PRO A 30 2.37 2.44 -6.48
N ILE A 31 2.69 3.35 -7.40
CA ILE A 31 2.00 4.64 -7.51
C ILE A 31 0.55 4.39 -7.92
N GLN A 32 0.31 3.64 -9.00
CA GLN A 32 -1.05 3.29 -9.45
C GLN A 32 -1.83 2.51 -8.37
N ALA A 33 -1.23 1.47 -7.79
CA ALA A 33 -1.85 0.68 -6.73
C ALA A 33 -2.23 1.53 -5.50
N SER A 34 -1.44 2.56 -5.17
CA SER A 34 -1.77 3.48 -4.08
C SER A 34 -3.01 4.34 -4.40
N MET A 35 -3.12 4.82 -5.63
CA MET A 35 -4.24 5.64 -6.08
C MET A 35 -5.53 4.80 -6.18
N GLU A 36 -5.45 3.61 -6.76
CA GLU A 36 -6.58 2.68 -6.89
C GLU A 36 -7.14 2.22 -5.54
N THR A 37 -6.29 2.16 -4.51
CA THR A 37 -6.72 1.78 -3.15
C THR A 37 -7.14 2.98 -2.30
N GLY A 38 -7.23 4.17 -2.89
CA GLY A 38 -7.77 5.36 -2.26
C GLY A 38 -6.81 6.04 -1.28
N PHE A 39 -5.50 5.90 -1.45
CA PHE A 39 -4.54 6.76 -0.75
C PHE A 39 -4.49 8.14 -1.42
N VAL A 40 -4.52 9.19 -0.61
CA VAL A 40 -4.49 10.59 -1.08
C VAL A 40 -3.15 10.93 -1.74
N ASN A 41 -2.06 10.39 -1.20
CA ASN A 41 -0.73 10.59 -1.76
C ASN A 41 0.18 9.39 -1.53
N TYR A 42 1.19 9.28 -2.38
CA TYR A 42 2.14 8.18 -2.37
C TYR A 42 3.05 8.19 -1.14
N SER A 43 3.43 9.36 -0.60
CA SER A 43 4.31 9.45 0.57
C SER A 43 3.69 8.81 1.81
N HIS A 44 2.40 9.09 2.05
CA HIS A 44 1.65 8.48 3.14
C HIS A 44 1.46 6.97 2.93
N PHE A 45 1.15 6.55 1.70
CA PHE A 45 1.10 5.14 1.33
C PHE A 45 2.42 4.42 1.58
N SER A 46 3.53 4.94 1.06
CA SER A 46 4.86 4.32 1.13
C SER A 46 5.33 4.16 2.57
N LYS A 47 5.13 5.19 3.40
CA LYS A 47 5.43 5.11 4.83
C LYS A 47 4.58 4.03 5.51
N ALA A 48 3.26 4.07 5.34
CA ALA A 48 2.37 3.13 6.01
C ALA A 48 2.55 1.68 5.51
N PHE A 49 2.90 1.50 4.24
CA PHE A 49 3.25 0.21 3.65
C PHE A 49 4.55 -0.33 4.24
N LYS A 50 5.59 0.50 4.32
CA LYS A 50 6.86 0.14 4.94
C LYS A 50 6.70 -0.20 6.42
N ASP A 51 5.94 0.61 7.16
CA ASP A 51 5.66 0.39 8.58
C ASP A 51 4.96 -0.97 8.81
N ARG A 52 4.15 -1.43 7.85
CA ARG A 52 3.46 -2.72 7.93
C ARG A 52 4.27 -3.92 7.45
N TYR A 53 4.97 -3.80 6.32
CA TYR A 53 5.60 -4.94 5.65
C TYR A 53 7.13 -4.98 5.82
N GLY A 54 7.74 -3.93 6.38
CA GLY A 54 9.17 -3.84 6.63
C GLY A 54 10.01 -3.40 5.42
N PHE A 55 9.41 -3.29 4.23
CA PHE A 55 10.09 -2.86 2.99
C PHE A 55 9.25 -1.86 2.19
N SER A 56 9.91 -1.10 1.32
CA SER A 56 9.23 -0.12 0.47
C SER A 56 8.41 -0.81 -0.63
N PRO A 57 7.26 -0.24 -1.03
CA PRO A 57 6.45 -0.84 -2.09
C PRO A 57 7.16 -0.84 -3.46
N SER A 58 8.17 0.01 -3.68
CA SER A 58 9.06 -0.07 -4.85
C SER A 58 9.87 -1.38 -4.90
N LEU A 59 10.29 -1.93 -3.75
CA LEU A 59 10.99 -3.22 -3.70
C LEU A 59 10.04 -4.37 -4.06
N ALA A 60 8.74 -4.22 -3.79
CA ALA A 60 7.73 -5.21 -4.14
C ALA A 60 7.58 -5.42 -5.67
N ILE A 61 8.02 -4.46 -6.50
CA ILE A 61 8.02 -4.57 -7.97
C ILE A 61 9.02 -5.61 -8.49
N GLY A 62 10.05 -5.96 -7.70
CA GLY A 62 11.25 -6.71 -8.11
C GLY A 62 11.06 -8.15 -8.59
N LYS A 63 9.84 -8.59 -8.91
CA LYS A 63 9.57 -9.89 -9.54
C LYS A 63 8.75 -9.84 -10.84
N THR A 64 8.28 -8.67 -11.28
CA THR A 64 7.37 -8.59 -12.43
C THR A 64 7.52 -7.28 -13.20
N GLN A 65 8.60 -7.11 -13.97
CA GLN A 65 8.60 -6.37 -15.25
C GLN A 65 9.82 -6.80 -16.09
N PRO A 66 9.60 -7.24 -17.33
CA PRO A 66 10.07 -6.50 -18.48
C PRO A 66 8.89 -5.70 -19.02
N LYS A 67 9.04 -4.38 -19.04
CA LYS A 67 8.07 -3.46 -19.63
C LYS A 67 8.43 -3.34 -21.11
N THR A 68 7.62 -3.95 -21.98
CA THR A 68 7.65 -3.75 -23.44
C THR A 68 7.05 -2.40 -23.80
#